data_AF-A0A1F8XS03-F1
#
_entry.id   AF-A0A1F8XS03-F1
#
_cell.length_a   1.000
_cell.length_b   1.000
_cell.length_c   1.000
_cell.angle_alpha   90.00
_cell.angle_beta   90.00
_cell.angle_gamma   90.00
#
_symmetry.space_group_name_H-M   'P 1'
#
loop_
_entity.id
_entity.type
_entity.pdbx_description
1 polymer ?
#
loop_
_entity_poly.entity_id
_entity_poly.type
_entity_poly.pdbx_seq_one_letter_code
_entity_poly.pdbx_strand_id
1 'polypeptide(L)'
;MKKAMSTEKKIWLVMAVFIGLFAYGVWNLFRPDAFPISFVRGEVREVSSVVLVGPYPSKDELKVLAGKGVVEIVSLMDPRLAIERPLVEEEKRMASELKFAFFNFPIDFSNMEGGGSREELDKAVKHLSDRNDRTKVYVHCYLGRHRVALLEAAFRKAASGKDLSPSPLRSAQRPPATQKALAPLDPSR
;
A
#
# COMPACT_ATOMS: atom_id res chain seq x y z
N MET A 1 -44.81 -6.54 -28.44
CA MET A 1 -45.34 -6.27 -27.08
C MET A 1 -44.32 -6.77 -26.06
N LYS A 2 -43.71 -5.90 -25.23
CA LYS A 2 -42.78 -6.34 -24.16
C LYS A 2 -43.61 -6.82 -22.96
N LYS A 3 -43.53 -8.11 -22.64
CA LYS A 3 -44.20 -8.69 -21.45
C LYS A 3 -43.55 -8.11 -20.20
N ALA A 4 -44.26 -7.27 -19.46
CA ALA A 4 -43.76 -6.69 -18.22
C ALA A 4 -43.47 -7.80 -17.18
N MET A 5 -42.33 -7.73 -16.49
CA MET A 5 -42.01 -8.69 -15.43
C MET A 5 -42.99 -8.57 -14.25
N SER A 6 -43.38 -9.72 -13.70
CA SER A 6 -44.12 -9.81 -12.44
C SER A 6 -43.31 -9.18 -11.29
N THR A 7 -44.00 -8.59 -10.32
CA THR A 7 -43.43 -7.99 -9.10
C THR A 7 -42.51 -8.96 -8.36
N GLU A 8 -42.88 -10.25 -8.28
CA GLU A 8 -42.06 -11.29 -7.66
C GLU A 8 -40.72 -11.46 -8.39
N LYS A 9 -40.74 -11.49 -9.72
CA LYS A 9 -39.52 -11.58 -10.54
C LYS A 9 -38.64 -10.35 -10.39
N LYS A 10 -39.23 -9.16 -10.21
CA LYS A 10 -38.48 -7.93 -9.93
C LYS A 10 -37.81 -7.98 -8.56
N ILE A 11 -38.49 -8.48 -7.53
CA ILE A 11 -37.94 -8.65 -6.18
C ILE A 11 -36.75 -9.63 -6.22
N TRP A 12 -36.92 -10.80 -6.85
CA TRP A 12 -35.83 -11.77 -6.99
C TRP A 12 -34.64 -11.21 -7.78
N LEU A 13 -34.89 -10.44 -8.85
CA LEU A 13 -33.82 -9.78 -9.60
C LEU A 13 -33.03 -8.81 -8.71
N VAL A 14 -33.74 -7.95 -7.96
CA VAL A 14 -33.10 -6.99 -7.05
C VAL A 14 -32.29 -7.70 -5.98
N MET A 15 -32.85 -8.75 -5.37
CA MET A 15 -32.13 -9.58 -4.39
C MET A 15 -30.87 -10.22 -4.97
N ALA A 16 -30.95 -10.79 -6.18
CA ALA A 16 -29.80 -11.37 -6.85
C ALA A 16 -28.70 -10.33 -7.13
N VAL A 17 -29.07 -9.11 -7.51
CA VAL A 17 -28.13 -8.00 -7.68
C VAL A 17 -27.46 -7.64 -6.34
N PHE A 18 -28.23 -7.52 -5.25
CA PHE A 18 -27.65 -7.23 -3.93
C PHE A 18 -26.72 -8.33 -3.44
N ILE A 19 -27.08 -9.61 -3.63
CA ILE A 19 -26.22 -10.74 -3.30
C ILE A 19 -24.93 -10.69 -4.12
N GLY A 20 -25.03 -10.41 -5.43
CA GLY A 20 -23.87 -10.26 -6.30
C GLY A 20 -22.94 -9.12 -5.87
N LEU A 21 -23.50 -7.96 -5.52
CA LEU A 21 -22.75 -6.81 -5.01
C LEU A 21 -22.09 -7.11 -3.65
N PHE A 22 -22.80 -7.80 -2.76
CA PHE A 22 -22.26 -8.21 -1.47
C PHE A 22 -21.10 -9.20 -1.64
N ALA A 23 -21.28 -10.23 -2.47
CA ALA A 23 -20.24 -11.20 -2.80
C ALA A 23 -19.01 -10.53 -3.43
N TYR A 24 -19.23 -9.57 -4.35
CA TYR A 24 -18.15 -8.78 -4.95
C TYR A 24 -17.42 -7.91 -3.92
N GLY A 25 -18.14 -7.31 -2.98
CA GLY A 25 -17.56 -6.54 -1.88
C GLY A 25 -16.69 -7.40 -0.95
N VAL A 26 -17.16 -8.60 -0.59
CA VAL A 26 -16.39 -9.55 0.21
C VAL A 26 -15.15 -10.04 -0.55
N TRP A 27 -15.27 -10.34 -1.84
CA TRP A 27 -14.15 -10.76 -2.68
C TRP A 27 -13.06 -9.68 -2.77
N ASN A 28 -13.44 -8.40 -2.84
CA ASN A 28 -12.50 -7.26 -2.85
C ASN A 28 -11.63 -7.16 -1.59
N LEU A 29 -12.05 -7.68 -0.44
CA LEU A 29 -11.21 -7.71 0.78
C LEU A 29 -9.97 -8.59 0.60
N PHE A 30 -10.01 -9.55 -0.32
CA PHE A 30 -8.90 -10.45 -0.64
C PHE A 30 -8.16 -10.04 -1.91
N ARG A 31 -8.53 -8.91 -2.50
CA ARG A 31 -7.92 -8.35 -3.71
C ARG A 31 -7.82 -6.84 -3.57
N PRO A 32 -6.91 -6.34 -2.69
CA PRO A 32 -6.76 -4.90 -2.48
C PRO A 32 -6.33 -4.14 -3.73
N ASP A 33 -5.80 -4.84 -4.74
CA ASP A 33 -5.49 -4.34 -6.08
C ASP A 33 -6.72 -4.08 -6.97
N ALA A 34 -7.88 -4.63 -6.63
CA ALA A 34 -9.12 -4.51 -7.40
C ALA A 34 -9.95 -3.26 -7.05
N PHE A 35 -10.83 -2.86 -7.97
CA PHE A 35 -11.78 -1.77 -7.75
C PHE A 35 -12.89 -2.18 -6.76
N PRO A 36 -13.27 -1.35 -5.78
CA PRO A 36 -12.87 0.04 -5.58
C PRO A 36 -11.70 0.26 -4.60
N ILE A 37 -11.20 -0.80 -3.97
CA ILE A 37 -10.13 -0.68 -2.95
C ILE A 37 -8.85 -0.06 -3.54
N SER A 38 -8.60 -0.27 -4.83
CA SER A 38 -7.50 0.35 -5.56
C SER A 38 -7.46 1.88 -5.45
N PHE A 39 -8.60 2.57 -5.34
CA PHE A 39 -8.68 4.03 -5.21
C PHE A 39 -8.25 4.55 -3.83
N VAL A 40 -8.23 3.70 -2.80
CA VAL A 40 -7.84 4.10 -1.43
C VAL A 40 -6.43 3.62 -1.06
N ARG A 41 -5.74 2.93 -1.98
CA ARG A 41 -4.33 2.54 -1.83
C ARG A 41 -3.44 3.79 -1.79
N GLY A 42 -2.41 3.74 -0.96
CA GLY A 42 -1.33 4.72 -1.01
C GLY A 42 -0.49 4.56 -2.27
N GLU A 43 0.34 5.56 -2.56
CA GLU A 43 1.33 5.50 -3.63
C GLU A 43 2.63 4.84 -3.16
N VAL A 44 3.38 4.27 -4.11
CA VAL A 44 4.76 3.85 -3.89
C VAL A 44 5.63 5.09 -3.71
N ARG A 45 6.39 5.14 -2.61
CA ARG A 45 7.22 6.27 -2.20
C ARG A 45 8.63 5.80 -1.89
N GLU A 46 9.63 6.60 -2.24
CA GLU A 46 11.02 6.36 -1.84
C GLU A 46 11.27 7.00 -0.48
N VAL A 47 11.69 6.19 0.50
CA VAL A 47 12.09 6.65 1.84
C VAL A 47 13.59 6.92 1.90
N SER A 48 14.37 6.13 1.14
CA SER A 48 15.80 6.33 0.91
C SER A 48 16.17 5.83 -0.48
N SER A 49 17.45 5.91 -0.86
CA SER A 49 17.94 5.38 -2.15
C SER A 49 17.75 3.86 -2.32
N VAL A 50 17.55 3.13 -1.21
CA VAL A 50 17.41 1.67 -1.18
C VAL A 50 16.09 1.19 -0.58
N VAL A 51 15.30 2.05 0.07
CA VAL A 51 14.03 1.68 0.68
C VAL A 51 12.88 2.35 -0.04
N LEU A 52 12.02 1.54 -0.66
CA LEU A 52 10.73 1.94 -1.20
C LEU A 52 9.63 1.45 -0.27
N VAL A 53 8.54 2.20 -0.19
CA VAL A 53 7.37 1.83 0.60
C VAL A 53 6.07 2.01 -0.16
N GLY A 54 5.05 1.19 0.11
CA GLY A 54 3.77 1.32 -0.58
C GLY A 54 2.68 0.33 -0.15
N PRO A 55 1.61 0.17 -0.96
CA PRO A 55 0.52 -0.77 -0.69
C PRO A 55 0.88 -2.22 -1.06
N TYR A 56 -0.01 -3.17 -0.71
CA TYR A 56 0.10 -4.56 -1.14
C TYR A 56 0.27 -4.65 -2.67
N PRO A 57 1.36 -5.22 -3.19
CA PRO A 57 1.65 -5.19 -4.62
C PRO A 57 0.92 -6.33 -5.36
N SER A 58 0.40 -6.04 -6.53
CA SER A 58 -0.02 -7.05 -7.49
C SER A 58 1.20 -7.71 -8.15
N LYS A 59 1.02 -8.86 -8.79
CA LYS A 59 2.08 -9.56 -9.52
C LYS A 59 2.75 -8.70 -10.59
N ASP A 60 2.00 -7.85 -11.29
CA ASP A 60 2.56 -6.98 -12.32
C ASP A 60 3.32 -5.79 -11.72
N GLU A 61 2.84 -5.24 -10.59
CA GLU A 61 3.60 -4.25 -9.83
C GLU A 61 4.91 -4.83 -9.29
N LEU A 62 4.92 -6.09 -8.84
CA LEU A 62 6.16 -6.78 -8.47
C LEU A 62 7.15 -6.89 -9.64
N LYS A 63 6.69 -7.19 -10.87
CA LYS A 63 7.58 -7.18 -12.04
C LYS A 63 8.16 -5.80 -12.33
N VAL A 64 7.36 -4.75 -12.17
CA VAL A 64 7.83 -3.35 -12.32
C VAL A 64 8.86 -3.02 -11.25
N LEU A 65 8.66 -3.47 -10.00
CA LEU A 65 9.62 -3.30 -8.90
C LEU A 65 10.94 -4.03 -9.18
N ALA A 66 10.88 -5.27 -9.69
CA ALA A 66 12.07 -6.02 -10.11
C ALA A 66 12.86 -5.25 -11.18
N GLY A 67 12.17 -4.69 -12.19
CA GLY A 67 12.77 -3.86 -13.22
C GLY A 67 13.43 -2.58 -12.68
N LYS A 68 13.02 -2.10 -11.50
CA LYS A 68 13.64 -0.95 -10.80
C LYS A 68 14.82 -1.35 -9.91
N GLY A 69 15.18 -2.63 -9.87
CA GLY A 69 16.28 -3.18 -9.07
C GLY A 69 15.89 -3.58 -7.64
N VAL A 70 14.60 -3.72 -7.36
CA VAL A 70 14.13 -4.29 -6.08
C VAL A 70 14.41 -5.79 -6.09
N VAL A 71 15.03 -6.30 -5.02
CA VAL A 71 15.38 -7.72 -4.87
C VAL A 71 14.70 -8.36 -3.65
N GLU A 72 14.07 -7.56 -2.80
CA GLU A 72 13.45 -8.01 -1.57
C GLU A 72 12.11 -7.31 -1.32
N ILE A 73 11.15 -8.09 -0.84
CA ILE A 73 9.83 -7.65 -0.40
C ILE A 73 9.71 -7.88 1.11
N VAL A 74 9.34 -6.82 1.83
CA VAL A 74 9.10 -6.85 3.27
C VAL A 74 7.64 -6.53 3.55
N SER A 75 6.90 -7.51 4.06
CA SER A 75 5.48 -7.40 4.35
C SER A 75 5.25 -7.11 5.82
N LEU A 76 4.54 -6.01 6.12
CA LEU A 76 4.10 -5.64 7.48
C LEU A 76 2.72 -6.19 7.84
N MET A 77 2.15 -7.04 6.97
CA MET A 77 0.86 -7.68 7.19
C MET A 77 0.94 -8.77 8.26
N ASP A 78 -0.13 -8.97 9.01
CA ASP A 78 -0.21 -9.94 10.09
C ASP A 78 -0.94 -11.22 9.63
N PRO A 79 -0.23 -12.34 9.42
CA PRO A 79 -0.82 -13.58 8.94
C PRO A 79 -1.73 -14.27 9.98
N ARG A 80 -1.83 -13.74 11.21
CA ARG A 80 -2.80 -14.21 12.21
C ARG A 80 -4.22 -13.73 11.87
N LEU A 81 -4.36 -12.68 11.07
CA LEU A 81 -5.64 -12.14 10.64
C LEU A 81 -6.20 -12.91 9.45
N ALA A 82 -7.48 -13.26 9.51
CA ALA A 82 -8.12 -14.09 8.48
C ALA A 82 -8.09 -13.46 7.07
N ILE A 83 -8.12 -12.13 6.99
CA ILE A 83 -8.09 -11.40 5.71
C ILE A 83 -6.66 -11.32 5.16
N GLU A 84 -5.67 -11.10 6.01
CA GLU A 84 -4.28 -10.89 5.57
C GLU A 84 -3.51 -12.19 5.34
N ARG A 85 -3.84 -13.28 6.05
CA ARG A 85 -3.21 -14.59 5.88
C ARG A 85 -3.12 -15.06 4.43
N PRO A 86 -4.23 -15.16 3.66
CA PRO A 86 -4.15 -15.63 2.27
C PRO A 86 -3.33 -14.68 1.39
N LEU A 87 -3.32 -13.37 1.68
CA LEU A 87 -2.54 -12.38 0.94
C LEU A 87 -1.03 -12.54 1.17
N VAL A 88 -0.62 -12.80 2.42
CA VAL A 88 0.78 -13.08 2.79
C VAL A 88 1.24 -14.39 2.15
N GLU A 89 0.40 -15.42 2.12
CA GLU A 89 0.71 -16.70 1.48
C GLU A 89 0.86 -16.55 -0.05
N GLU A 90 -0.07 -15.83 -0.68
CA GLU A 90 0.01 -15.52 -2.11
C GLU A 90 1.25 -14.71 -2.45
N GLU A 91 1.56 -13.70 -1.64
CA GLU A 91 2.75 -12.86 -1.79
C GLU A 91 4.03 -13.66 -1.67
N LYS A 92 4.14 -14.55 -0.68
CA LYS A 92 5.30 -15.45 -0.53
C LYS A 92 5.50 -16.33 -1.77
N ARG A 93 4.41 -16.83 -2.36
CA ARG A 93 4.46 -17.60 -3.61
C ARG A 93 4.94 -16.72 -4.78
N MET A 94 4.37 -15.53 -4.95
CA MET A 94 4.76 -14.59 -6.01
C MET A 94 6.22 -14.14 -5.88
N ALA A 95 6.68 -13.88 -4.65
CA ALA A 95 8.06 -13.52 -4.35
C ALA A 95 9.01 -14.65 -4.77
N SER A 96 8.68 -15.91 -4.44
CA SER A 96 9.46 -17.07 -4.86
C SER A 96 9.50 -17.22 -6.39
N GLU A 97 8.37 -17.10 -7.07
CA GLU A 97 8.28 -17.17 -8.53
C GLU A 97 9.11 -16.09 -9.24
N LEU A 98 9.13 -14.87 -8.68
CA LEU A 98 9.83 -13.71 -9.23
C LEU A 98 11.25 -13.53 -8.66
N LYS A 99 11.72 -14.47 -7.83
CA LYS A 99 13.06 -14.48 -7.20
C LYS A 99 13.34 -13.30 -6.28
N PHE A 100 12.31 -12.79 -5.60
CA PHE A 100 12.50 -11.87 -4.47
C PHE A 100 12.83 -12.64 -3.20
N ALA A 101 13.70 -12.07 -2.36
CA ALA A 101 13.72 -12.43 -0.95
C ALA A 101 12.43 -11.92 -0.29
N PHE A 102 11.84 -12.73 0.60
CA PHE A 102 10.59 -12.39 1.27
C PHE A 102 10.76 -12.43 2.78
N PHE A 103 10.42 -11.33 3.45
CA PHE A 103 10.38 -11.22 4.90
C PHE A 103 9.02 -10.69 5.35
N ASN A 104 8.53 -11.20 6.47
CA ASN A 104 7.28 -10.75 7.07
C ASN A 104 7.53 -10.36 8.53
N PHE A 105 7.24 -9.10 8.86
CA PHE A 105 7.32 -8.54 10.21
C PHE A 105 5.91 -8.06 10.61
N PRO A 106 5.09 -8.92 11.21
CA PRO A 106 3.68 -8.64 11.47
C PRO A 106 3.45 -7.41 12.36
N ILE A 107 2.74 -6.40 11.85
CA ILE A 107 2.25 -5.30 12.68
C ILE A 107 0.72 -5.39 12.73
N ASP A 108 0.18 -5.55 13.93
CA ASP A 108 -1.26 -5.58 14.16
C ASP A 108 -1.84 -4.20 13.85
N PHE A 109 -2.79 -4.15 12.91
CA PHE A 109 -3.43 -2.90 12.51
C PHE A 109 -4.38 -2.35 13.59
N SER A 110 -4.89 -3.19 14.48
CA SER A 110 -5.82 -2.81 15.55
C SER A 110 -5.08 -2.28 16.78
N ASN A 111 -3.86 -2.79 17.03
CA ASN A 111 -3.02 -2.38 18.15
C ASN A 111 -1.55 -2.17 17.72
N MET A 112 -1.32 -1.10 16.95
CA MET A 112 0.01 -0.76 16.45
C MET A 112 0.99 -0.35 17.56
N GLU A 113 0.48 0.09 18.73
CA GLU A 113 1.30 0.50 19.87
C GLU A 113 1.57 -0.63 20.87
N GLY A 114 0.93 -1.79 20.68
CA GLY A 114 1.15 -2.96 21.52
C GLY A 114 2.59 -3.46 21.47
N GLY A 115 3.05 -4.10 22.56
CA GLY A 115 4.44 -4.58 22.69
C GLY A 115 4.88 -5.46 21.52
N GLY A 116 4.02 -6.38 21.06
CA GLY A 116 4.33 -7.24 19.92
C GLY A 116 4.51 -6.47 18.60
N SER A 117 3.62 -5.51 18.30
CA SER A 117 3.73 -4.66 17.11
C SER A 117 4.99 -3.80 17.12
N ARG A 118 5.39 -3.29 18.29
CA ARG A 118 6.64 -2.52 18.46
C ARG A 118 7.87 -3.39 18.26
N GLU A 119 7.87 -4.60 18.80
CA GLU A 119 8.98 -5.54 18.62
C GLU A 119 9.19 -5.92 17.15
N GLU A 120 8.11 -6.21 16.42
CA GLU A 120 8.18 -6.51 14.99
C GLU A 120 8.58 -5.29 14.16
N LEU A 121 8.13 -4.09 14.54
CA LEU A 121 8.58 -2.83 13.94
C LEU A 121 10.09 -2.63 14.12
N ASP A 122 10.62 -2.87 15.33
CA ASP A 122 12.04 -2.74 15.63
C ASP A 122 12.87 -3.78 14.85
N LYS A 123 12.38 -5.02 14.72
CA LYS A 123 12.99 -6.05 13.87
C LYS A 123 13.04 -5.61 12.41
N ALA A 124 11.94 -5.08 11.88
CA ALA A 124 11.88 -4.58 10.51
C ALA A 124 12.85 -3.41 10.28
N VAL A 125 12.90 -2.43 11.20
CA VAL A 125 13.81 -1.29 11.11
C VAL A 125 15.27 -1.76 11.18
N LYS A 126 15.58 -2.68 12.09
CA LYS A 126 16.92 -3.26 12.21
C LYS A 126 17.32 -4.00 10.93
N HIS A 127 16.44 -4.84 10.40
CA HIS A 127 16.66 -5.56 9.14
C HIS A 127 16.97 -4.62 7.98
N LEU A 128 16.27 -3.48 7.89
CA LEU A 128 16.52 -2.46 6.86
C LEU A 128 17.81 -1.66 7.12
N SER A 129 18.18 -1.44 8.38
CA SER A 129 19.33 -0.60 8.78
C SER A 129 20.67 -1.33 8.76
N ASP A 130 20.66 -2.65 8.95
CA ASP A 130 21.86 -3.50 8.99
C ASP A 130 22.38 -3.84 7.59
N ARG A 131 21.68 -3.40 6.53
CA ARG A 131 22.09 -3.62 5.15
C ARG A 131 23.31 -2.78 4.79
N ASN A 132 24.34 -3.43 4.27
CA ASN A 132 25.54 -2.79 3.73
C ASN A 132 25.59 -2.79 2.19
N ASP A 133 24.61 -3.43 1.54
CA ASP A 133 24.50 -3.44 0.09
C ASP A 133 23.63 -2.28 -0.42
N ARG A 134 23.73 -1.99 -1.72
CA ARG A 134 22.91 -0.98 -2.39
C ARG A 134 21.64 -1.59 -3.02
N THR A 135 21.23 -2.77 -2.57
CA THR A 135 20.07 -3.45 -3.16
C THR A 135 18.79 -2.80 -2.67
N LYS A 136 17.80 -2.67 -3.56
CA LYS A 136 16.54 -2.01 -3.20
C LYS A 136 15.57 -3.01 -2.57
N VAL A 137 14.87 -2.52 -1.56
CA VAL A 137 13.86 -3.24 -0.80
C VAL A 137 12.53 -2.52 -0.94
N TYR A 138 11.45 -3.27 -1.11
CA TYR A 138 10.09 -2.73 -1.09
C TYR A 138 9.37 -3.19 0.18
N VAL A 139 8.98 -2.23 1.03
CA VAL A 139 8.25 -2.49 2.26
C VAL A 139 6.80 -2.07 2.09
N HIS A 140 5.85 -2.91 2.49
CA HIS A 140 4.45 -2.57 2.33
C HIS A 140 3.58 -3.09 3.46
N CYS A 141 2.34 -2.63 3.46
CA CYS A 141 1.25 -3.21 4.23
C CYS A 141 0.00 -3.28 3.35
N TYR A 142 -1.17 -3.61 3.90
CA TYR A 142 -2.40 -3.75 3.11
C TYR A 142 -2.70 -2.54 2.19
N LEU A 143 -2.87 -1.33 2.75
CA LEU A 143 -3.11 -0.10 1.97
C LEU A 143 -1.86 0.78 1.77
N GLY A 144 -0.73 0.47 2.41
CA GLY A 144 0.50 1.28 2.30
C GLY A 144 0.47 2.64 2.98
N ARG A 145 -0.42 2.83 3.96
CA ARG A 145 -0.62 4.11 4.65
C ARG A 145 -0.08 4.10 6.08
N HIS A 146 -0.79 3.47 7.01
CA HIS A 146 -0.51 3.60 8.44
C HIS A 146 0.74 2.85 8.91
N ARG A 147 0.77 1.51 8.76
CA ARG A 147 1.93 0.68 9.19
C ARG A 147 3.23 1.08 8.48
N VAL A 148 3.12 1.44 7.20
CA VAL A 148 4.24 1.96 6.42
C VAL A 148 4.73 3.31 6.95
N ALA A 149 3.83 4.23 7.31
CA ALA A 149 4.23 5.51 7.89
C ALA A 149 4.93 5.35 9.26
N LEU A 150 4.50 4.38 10.08
CA LEU A 150 5.18 4.03 11.33
C LEU A 150 6.61 3.54 11.09
N LEU A 151 6.77 2.61 10.15
CA LEU A 151 8.09 2.12 9.73
C LEU A 151 8.95 3.26 9.16
N GLU A 152 8.41 4.09 8.29
CA GLU A 152 9.12 5.22 7.72
C GLU A 152 9.61 6.19 8.81
N ALA A 153 8.76 6.53 9.79
CA ALA A 153 9.13 7.39 10.90
C ALA A 153 10.22 6.76 11.78
N ALA A 154 10.08 5.47 12.13
CA ALA A 154 11.05 4.75 12.94
C ALA A 154 12.39 4.57 12.23
N PHE A 155 12.37 4.23 10.94
CA PHE A 155 13.55 4.08 10.09
C PHE A 155 14.29 5.41 9.94
N ARG A 156 13.58 6.51 9.64
CA ARG A 156 14.19 7.84 9.57
C ARG A 156 14.82 8.25 10.90
N LYS A 157 14.15 7.99 12.03
CA LYS A 157 14.69 8.27 13.37
C LYS A 157 15.98 7.47 13.62
N ALA A 158 15.98 6.16 13.32
CA ALA A 158 17.14 5.29 13.48
C ALA A 158 18.31 5.74 12.60
N ALA A 159 18.01 6.24 11.41
CA ALA A 159 19.02 6.73 10.49
C ALA A 159 19.27 8.23 10.58
N SER A 160 18.69 8.99 11.52
CA SER A 160 19.00 10.42 11.73
C SER A 160 20.43 10.69 12.22
N GLY A 161 21.27 9.64 12.36
CA GLY A 161 22.72 9.71 12.51
C GLY A 161 23.53 9.24 11.28
N LYS A 162 22.87 8.94 10.16
CA LYS A 162 23.46 8.49 8.88
C LYS A 162 22.77 9.27 7.74
N ASP A 163 23.51 9.86 6.81
CA ASP A 163 22.92 10.70 5.76
C ASP A 163 21.87 9.92 4.91
N LEU A 164 20.63 10.39 4.93
CA LEU A 164 19.44 9.74 4.34
C LEU A 164 18.87 10.49 3.14
N SER A 165 19.64 11.41 2.54
CA SER A 165 19.12 12.32 1.51
C SER A 165 18.34 11.57 0.40
N PRO A 166 17.04 11.88 0.20
CA PRO A 166 16.27 11.31 -0.89
C PRO A 166 16.86 11.74 -2.24
N SER A 167 16.81 10.85 -3.23
CA SER A 167 17.40 11.09 -4.56
C SER A 167 16.85 12.39 -5.18
N PRO A 168 17.66 13.24 -5.88
CA PRO A 168 17.26 14.55 -6.39
C PRO A 168 16.12 14.58 -7.43
N LEU A 169 15.49 13.45 -7.76
CA LEU A 169 14.53 13.32 -8.86
C LEU A 169 13.14 13.92 -8.59
N ARG A 170 12.93 14.65 -7.48
CA ARG A 170 11.60 15.13 -7.05
C ARG A 170 11.37 16.65 -7.08
N SER A 171 12.31 17.47 -7.57
CA SER A 171 12.05 18.92 -7.74
C SER A 171 11.28 19.28 -9.02
N ALA A 172 11.09 18.35 -9.96
CA ALA A 172 10.54 18.64 -11.28
C ALA A 172 9.02 18.37 -11.45
N GLN A 173 8.30 17.89 -10.42
CA GLN A 173 6.90 17.46 -10.57
C GLN A 173 5.94 18.01 -9.50
N ARG A 174 6.07 19.29 -9.14
CA ARG A 174 4.93 20.04 -8.60
C ARG A 174 4.29 20.84 -9.74
N PRO A 175 3.02 20.60 -10.11
CA PRO A 175 2.28 21.60 -10.88
C PRO A 175 2.16 22.88 -10.03
N PRO A 176 2.29 24.08 -10.64
CA PRO A 176 2.19 25.33 -9.90
C PRO A 176 0.81 25.46 -9.27
N ALA A 177 0.81 25.76 -7.97
CA ALA A 177 -0.40 26.14 -7.25
C ALA A 177 -0.99 27.38 -7.92
N THR A 178 -2.21 27.28 -8.45
CA THR A 178 -2.97 28.40 -8.98
C THR A 178 -3.24 29.39 -7.85
N GLN A 179 -2.36 30.38 -7.66
CA GLN A 179 -2.65 31.57 -6.88
C GLN A 179 -3.68 32.37 -7.66
N LYS A 180 -4.95 32.20 -7.32
CA LYS A 180 -6.03 33.09 -7.74
C LYS A 180 -5.85 34.40 -6.97
N ALA A 181 -5.02 35.31 -7.52
CA ALA A 181 -4.95 36.69 -7.08
C ALA A 181 -6.32 37.35 -7.34
N LEU A 182 -7.04 37.67 -6.28
CA LEU A 182 -8.21 38.53 -6.32
C LEU A 182 -7.69 39.97 -6.48
N ALA A 183 -7.90 40.57 -7.65
CA ALA A 183 -7.57 41.97 -7.89
C ALA A 183 -8.48 42.88 -7.04
N PRO A 184 -7.97 44.03 -6.53
CA PRO A 184 -8.82 45.01 -5.87
C PRO A 184 -9.74 45.70 -6.90
N LEU A 185 -11.02 45.81 -6.56
CA LEU A 185 -11.99 46.61 -7.31
C LEU A 185 -11.66 48.09 -7.14
N ASP A 186 -11.34 48.75 -8.24
CA ASP A 186 -11.20 50.21 -8.36
C ASP A 186 -12.60 50.87 -8.29
N PRO A 187 -12.88 51.76 -7.34
CA PRO A 187 -14.17 52.43 -7.21
C PRO A 187 -14.13 53.78 -7.94
N SER A 188 -13.96 53.82 -9.26
CA SER A 188 -14.08 55.05 -10.06
C SER A 188 -14.16 54.79 -11.57
N ARG A 189 -15.34 54.39 -12.07
CA ARG A 189 -15.87 54.77 -13.41
C ARG A 189 -17.24 54.16 -13.66
#